data_AF-A0A820RMV3-F1
#
_entry.id   AF-A0A820RMV3-F1
#
_cell.length_a   1.000
_cell.length_b   1.000
_cell.length_c   1.000
_cell.angle_alpha   90.00
_cell.angle_beta   90.00
_cell.angle_gamma   90.00
#
_symmetry.space_group_name_H-M   'P 1'
#
loop_
_entity.id
_entity.type
_entity.pdbx_description
1 polymer ?
#
loop_
_entity_poly.entity_id
_entity_poly.type
_entity_poly.pdbx_seq_one_letter_code
_entity_poly.pdbx_strand_id
1 'polypeptide(L)'
;KTKVYNESELRYLVDQGPYQPKLSKYPVNESLRKINDTCHFVSRWYKDFPLVEYSPLTDSAYCFCCRLFGPGPGDEQSEDTWVSIGFKAWNKMKGFSFEFISQLVI
;
A
#
# COMPACT_ATOMS: atom_id res chain seq x y z
N LYS A 1 0.52 -7.17 -14.89
CA LYS A 1 0.52 -6.18 -16.00
C LYS A 1 0.87 -4.82 -15.41
N THR A 2 2.12 -4.42 -15.53
CA THR A 2 2.61 -3.08 -15.14
C THR A 2 1.99 -2.04 -16.07
N LYS A 3 1.38 -0.99 -15.51
CA LYS A 3 0.89 0.14 -16.31
C LYS A 3 2.12 0.93 -16.75
N VAL A 4 2.26 1.12 -18.06
CA VAL A 4 3.31 2.00 -18.61
C VAL A 4 2.74 3.41 -18.66
N TYR A 5 3.28 4.31 -17.84
CA TYR A 5 2.93 5.72 -17.85
C TYR A 5 3.94 6.49 -18.71
N ASN A 6 3.49 7.50 -19.45
CA ASN A 6 4.39 8.46 -20.06
C ASN A 6 4.88 9.49 -19.03
N GLU A 7 5.89 10.29 -19.41
CA GLU A 7 6.51 11.25 -18.49
C GLU A 7 5.53 12.28 -17.92
N SER A 8 4.61 12.79 -18.73
CA SER A 8 3.61 13.78 -18.31
C SER A 8 2.59 13.18 -17.35
N GLU A 9 2.12 11.97 -17.62
CA GLU A 9 1.23 11.21 -16.72
C GLU A 9 1.90 10.92 -15.39
N LEU A 10 3.17 10.50 -15.42
CA LEU A 10 3.95 10.22 -14.22
C LEU A 10 4.13 11.48 -13.37
N ARG A 11 4.49 12.62 -13.99
CA ARG A 11 4.60 13.91 -13.30
C ARG A 11 3.29 14.32 -12.64
N TYR A 12 2.17 14.20 -13.36
CA TYR A 12 0.85 14.50 -12.82
C TYR A 12 0.51 13.61 -11.61
N LEU A 13 0.76 12.30 -11.71
CA LEU A 13 0.49 11.37 -10.61
C LEU A 13 1.34 11.68 -9.38
N VAL A 14 2.63 11.96 -9.56
CA VAL A 14 3.55 12.35 -8.47
C VAL A 14 3.07 13.63 -7.78
N ASP A 15 2.59 14.62 -8.52
CA ASP A 15 2.04 15.87 -7.98
C ASP A 15 0.76 15.65 -7.15
N GLN A 16 -0.12 14.75 -7.61
CA GLN A 16 -1.31 14.37 -6.84
C GLN A 16 -0.98 13.58 -5.57
N GLY A 17 0.12 12.83 -5.59
CA GLY A 17 0.56 11.99 -4.48
C GLY A 17 -0.32 10.75 -4.26
N PRO A 18 -0.07 10.03 -3.14
CA PRO A 18 -0.76 8.79 -2.81
C PRO A 18 -2.22 9.02 -2.40
N TYR A 19 -3.11 8.11 -2.81
CA TYR A 19 -4.50 8.14 -2.39
C TYR A 19 -4.70 7.67 -0.94
N GLN A 20 -4.93 8.62 -0.04
CA GLN A 20 -4.99 8.40 1.42
C GLN A 20 -6.30 8.88 2.06
N PRO A 21 -7.46 8.29 1.71
CA PRO A 21 -8.74 8.70 2.27
C PRO A 21 -8.83 8.37 3.77
N LYS A 22 -9.28 9.34 4.56
CA LYS A 22 -9.60 9.14 5.98
C LYS A 22 -11.07 8.80 6.12
N LEU A 23 -11.36 7.52 6.32
CA LEU A 23 -12.73 7.05 6.53
C LEU A 23 -13.13 7.23 8.00
N SER A 24 -14.41 7.48 8.25
CA SER A 24 -14.97 7.48 9.61
C SER A 24 -14.88 6.09 10.25
N LYS A 25 -14.98 5.04 9.43
CA LYS A 25 -14.80 3.64 9.84
C LYS A 25 -14.22 2.84 8.68
N TYR A 26 -13.14 2.11 8.94
CA TYR A 26 -12.58 1.15 7.99
C TYR A 26 -13.29 -0.21 8.12
N PRO A 27 -13.43 -0.97 7.02
CA PRO A 27 -13.97 -2.34 7.06
C PRO A 27 -13.14 -3.24 7.98
N VAL A 28 -13.82 -4.19 8.62
CA VAL A 28 -13.19 -5.18 9.50
C VAL A 28 -12.97 -6.46 8.71
N ASN A 29 -11.73 -6.93 8.71
CA ASN A 29 -11.37 -8.24 8.22
C ASN A 29 -11.70 -9.28 9.29
N GLU A 30 -12.86 -9.94 9.14
CA GLU A 30 -13.39 -10.94 10.09
C GLU A 30 -12.45 -12.14 10.30
N SER A 31 -11.60 -12.47 9.32
CA SER A 31 -10.58 -13.51 9.46
C SER A 31 -9.51 -13.14 10.49
N LEU A 32 -9.19 -11.85 10.63
CA LEU A 32 -8.24 -11.34 11.61
C LEU A 32 -8.89 -11.06 12.98
N ARG A 33 -10.21 -10.84 13.02
CA ARG A 33 -10.95 -10.61 14.26
C ARG A 33 -10.77 -11.73 15.28
N LYS A 34 -10.58 -12.97 14.83
CA LYS A 34 -10.34 -14.14 15.70
C LYS A 34 -8.98 -14.10 16.44
N ILE A 35 -8.04 -13.29 15.98
CA ILE A 35 -6.66 -13.22 16.47
C ILE A 35 -6.49 -12.10 17.53
N ASN A 36 -7.55 -11.33 17.83
CA ASN A 36 -7.53 -10.15 18.73
C ASN A 36 -6.54 -9.04 18.34
N ASP A 37 -5.95 -9.12 17.14
CA ASP A 37 -5.03 -8.13 16.61
C ASP A 37 -5.74 -7.05 15.77
N THR A 38 -4.96 -6.08 15.27
CA THR A 38 -5.39 -5.09 14.29
C THR A 38 -6.09 -5.78 13.12
N CYS A 39 -7.42 -5.65 13.05
CA CYS A 39 -8.28 -6.34 12.11
C CYS A 39 -8.86 -5.43 11.02
N HIS A 40 -8.48 -4.17 11.00
CA HIS A 40 -8.88 -3.17 10.02
C HIS A 40 -7.72 -2.23 9.73
N PHE A 41 -7.79 -1.52 8.61
CA PHE A 41 -6.82 -0.48 8.29
C PHE A 41 -6.87 0.67 9.31
N VAL A 42 -5.72 1.20 9.69
CA VAL A 42 -5.62 2.32 10.65
C VAL A 42 -5.01 3.53 9.95
N SER A 43 -5.75 4.65 9.89
CA SER A 43 -5.30 5.89 9.21
C SER A 43 -4.01 6.50 9.77
N ARG A 44 -3.60 6.12 10.99
CA ARG A 44 -2.29 6.47 11.56
C ARG A 44 -1.14 6.00 10.67
N TRP A 45 -1.31 4.89 9.96
CA TRP A 45 -0.31 4.35 9.05
C TRP A 45 0.05 5.29 7.90
N TYR A 46 -0.77 6.28 7.55
CA TYR A 46 -0.35 7.30 6.58
C TYR A 46 0.80 8.17 7.09
N LYS A 47 0.91 8.35 8.41
CA LYS A 47 2.04 9.08 9.01
C LYS A 47 3.30 8.23 9.02
N ASP A 48 3.13 6.94 9.33
CA ASP A 48 4.23 5.98 9.43
C ASP A 48 4.68 5.51 8.03
N PHE A 49 3.81 5.55 7.02
CA PHE A 49 4.08 5.11 5.65
C PHE A 49 3.49 6.12 4.65
N PRO A 50 4.19 7.24 4.39
CA PRO A 50 3.64 8.31 3.56
C PRO A 50 3.29 7.90 2.14
N LEU A 51 3.87 6.83 1.59
CA LEU A 51 3.63 6.34 0.22
C LEU A 51 2.59 5.21 0.15
N VAL A 52 1.95 4.84 1.26
CA VAL A 52 0.89 3.83 1.25
C VAL A 52 -0.41 4.44 0.71
N GLU A 53 -1.08 3.72 -0.17
CA GLU A 53 -2.44 4.03 -0.64
C GLU A 53 -3.41 3.04 -0.01
N TYR A 54 -4.64 3.49 0.25
CA TYR A 54 -5.72 2.60 0.68
C TYR A 54 -6.88 2.65 -0.32
N SER A 55 -7.37 1.48 -0.73
CA SER A 55 -8.54 1.34 -1.58
C SER A 55 -9.75 0.91 -0.75
N PRO A 56 -10.77 1.76 -0.57
CA PRO A 56 -12.03 1.36 0.06
C PRO A 56 -12.79 0.28 -0.73
N LEU A 57 -12.54 0.20 -2.05
CA LEU A 57 -13.21 -0.76 -2.93
C LEU A 57 -12.73 -2.20 -2.67
N THR A 58 -11.43 -2.37 -2.46
CA THR A 58 -10.81 -3.70 -2.27
C THR A 58 -10.49 -4.00 -0.82
N ASP A 59 -10.65 -3.02 0.08
CA ASP A 59 -10.18 -3.08 1.47
C ASP A 59 -8.73 -3.57 1.57
N SER A 60 -7.85 -2.90 0.82
CA SER A 60 -6.44 -3.25 0.71
C SER A 60 -5.55 -2.00 0.64
N ALA A 61 -4.32 -2.16 1.10
CA ALA A 61 -3.24 -1.19 0.98
C ALA A 61 -2.32 -1.50 -0.20
N TYR A 62 -1.76 -0.45 -0.82
CA TYR A 62 -0.88 -0.53 -2.00
C TYR A 62 0.32 0.42 -1.81
N CYS A 63 1.46 0.20 -2.50
CA CYS A 63 2.49 1.25 -2.60
C CYS A 63 2.23 2.13 -3.81
N PHE A 64 2.11 3.43 -3.57
CA PHE A 64 2.10 4.44 -4.62
C PHE A 64 3.35 4.36 -5.49
N CYS A 65 4.51 4.19 -4.85
CA CYS A 65 5.82 4.07 -5.49
C CYS A 65 5.88 2.89 -6.48
N CYS A 66 5.61 1.67 -5.99
CA CYS A 66 5.68 0.44 -6.78
C CYS A 66 4.65 0.46 -7.92
N ARG A 67 3.50 1.10 -7.72
CA ARG A 67 2.50 1.28 -8.77
C ARG A 67 2.98 2.18 -9.92
N LEU A 68 3.82 3.17 -9.63
CA LEU A 68 4.32 4.13 -10.62
C LEU A 68 5.59 3.66 -11.33
N PHE A 69 6.55 3.11 -10.57
CA PHE A 69 7.89 2.82 -11.07
C PHE A 69 8.14 1.32 -11.30
N GLY A 70 7.23 0.46 -10.86
CA GLY A 70 7.47 -0.98 -10.79
C GLY A 70 8.29 -1.37 -9.55
N PRO A 71 8.59 -2.66 -9.37
CA PRO A 71 9.46 -3.14 -8.30
C PRO A 71 10.90 -2.72 -8.57
N GLY A 72 11.69 -2.60 -7.49
CA GLY A 72 13.14 -2.53 -7.59
C GLY A 72 13.73 -3.84 -8.15
N PRO A 73 14.98 -3.81 -8.64
CA PRO A 73 15.66 -5.01 -9.12
C PRO A 73 15.78 -6.06 -8.01
N GLY A 74 15.25 -7.27 -8.26
CA GLY A 74 15.28 -8.40 -7.32
C GLY A 74 14.00 -8.63 -6.51
N ASP A 75 12.96 -7.81 -6.71
CA ASP A 75 11.74 -7.82 -5.88
C ASP A 75 10.45 -8.20 -6.65
N GLU A 76 10.60 -9.07 -7.66
CA GLU A 76 9.51 -9.52 -8.55
C GLU A 76 8.36 -10.21 -7.79
N GLN A 77 8.60 -10.74 -6.59
CA GLN A 77 7.58 -11.43 -5.77
C GLN A 77 6.77 -10.48 -4.89
N SER A 78 7.29 -9.30 -4.54
CA SER A 78 6.53 -8.29 -3.80
C SER A 78 5.61 -7.45 -4.70
N GLU A 79 5.86 -7.46 -6.03
CA GLU A 79 5.02 -6.83 -7.05
C GLU A 79 3.54 -7.11 -6.82
N ASP A 80 3.20 -8.39 -6.65
CA ASP A 80 1.81 -8.77 -6.66
C ASP A 80 1.06 -8.27 -5.43
N THR A 81 1.67 -8.27 -4.25
CA THR A 81 0.92 -7.88 -3.04
C THR A 81 0.71 -6.37 -2.93
N TRP A 82 1.70 -5.56 -3.27
CA TRP A 82 1.62 -4.10 -3.06
C TRP A 82 1.19 -3.31 -4.30
N VAL A 83 1.13 -3.96 -5.48
CA VAL A 83 0.72 -3.30 -6.73
C VAL A 83 -0.62 -3.83 -7.24
N SER A 84 -0.82 -5.15 -7.31
CA SER A 84 -1.97 -5.75 -8.02
C SER A 84 -3.04 -6.35 -7.09
N ILE A 85 -2.65 -7.18 -6.12
CA ILE A 85 -3.53 -7.90 -5.20
C ILE A 85 -3.99 -7.00 -4.05
N GLY A 86 -3.07 -6.21 -3.50
CA GLY A 86 -3.30 -5.37 -2.32
C GLY A 86 -3.04 -6.10 -1.01
N PHE A 87 -2.37 -5.40 -0.10
CA PHE A 87 -2.06 -5.88 1.25
C PHE A 87 -3.26 -5.71 2.19
N LYS A 88 -3.67 -6.79 2.85
CA LYS A 88 -4.80 -6.79 3.81
C LYS A 88 -4.53 -7.54 5.12
N ALA A 89 -3.27 -7.96 5.33
CA ALA A 89 -2.84 -8.65 6.54
C ALA A 89 -2.53 -7.63 7.65
N TRP A 90 -3.56 -6.89 8.09
CA TRP A 90 -3.47 -5.75 9.00
C TRP A 90 -2.69 -6.02 10.29
N ASN A 91 -2.74 -7.24 10.81
CA ASN A 91 -1.99 -7.68 11.97
C ASN A 91 -0.46 -7.67 11.75
N LYS A 92 -0.02 -7.87 10.50
CA LYS A 92 1.40 -7.82 10.12
C LYS A 92 1.90 -6.40 9.88
N MET A 93 1.02 -5.41 9.72
CA MET A 93 1.41 -4.03 9.41
C MET A 93 2.34 -3.41 10.46
N LYS A 94 2.20 -3.81 11.74
CA LYS A 94 3.08 -3.36 12.84
C LYS A 94 4.51 -3.91 12.75
N GLY A 95 4.70 -5.03 12.04
CA GLY A 95 6.00 -5.68 11.86
C GLY A 95 6.74 -5.23 10.60
N PHE A 96 6.10 -4.46 9.71
CA PHE A 96 6.80 -3.83 8.60
C PHE A 96 7.61 -2.65 9.16
N SER A 97 8.93 -2.83 9.27
CA SER A 97 9.84 -1.69 9.44
C SER A 97 9.90 -0.91 8.12
N PHE A 98 10.20 0.39 8.22
CA PHE A 98 10.41 1.28 7.07
C PHE A 98 11.36 0.68 6.02
N GLU A 99 12.30 -0.18 6.45
CA GLU A 99 13.27 -0.86 5.59
C GLU A 99 12.63 -1.75 4.52
N PHE A 100 11.48 -2.38 4.80
CA PHE A 100 10.77 -3.21 3.83
C PHE A 100 10.02 -2.40 2.76
N ILE A 101 9.67 -1.14 3.05
CA ILE A 101 9.08 -0.24 2.06
C ILE A 101 10.16 0.64 1.40
N SER A 102 11.27 0.90 2.08
CA SER A 102 12.40 1.65 1.52
C SER A 102 13.32 0.81 0.63
N GLN A 103 13.39 -0.52 0.82
CA GLN A 103 14.04 -1.43 -0.14
C GLN A 103 13.28 -1.52 -1.48
N LEU A 104 12.03 -1.04 -1.55
CA LEU A 104 11.26 -0.98 -2.79
C LEU A 104 11.60 0.25 -3.67
N VAL A 105 12.50 1.14 -3.23
CA VAL A 105 12.78 2.43 -3.88
C VAL A 105 14.28 2.71 -4.09
N ILE A 106 15.17 1.73 -3.87
CA ILE A 106 16.60 1.84 -4.23
C ILE A 106 16.99 0.68 -5.15
#